data_AF-A0A7S3IWG2-F1
#
_entry.id   AF-A0A7S3IWG2-F1
#
_cell.length_a   1.000
_cell.length_b   1.000
_cell.length_c   1.000
_cell.angle_alpha   90.00
_cell.angle_beta   90.00
_cell.angle_gamma   90.00
#
_symmetry.space_group_name_H-M   'P 1'
#
loop_
_entity.id
_entity.type
_entity.pdbx_description
1 polymer ?
#
loop_
_entity_poly.entity_id
_entity_poly.type
_entity_poly.pdbx_seq_one_letter_code
_entity_poly.pdbx_strand_id
1 'polypeptide(L)'
;VIHEAGCNLPMFNQQSHAAWDGIVKLYNNRFVGFKSKTRDGKKQAIFQIDPLMWDYTPMQEFYDSTFVDVESDAIAFMMDPKKDWAQIEICGNFPCTSPWNTFLSFKNTKHLGKKAPDAEKNFQIIPDNPGFSPYVPDCKKRDNMNGYKCQNDYFGIILFESLDFDKLDRACQPIYLNLQGTEMRNKLNAFKDHGWDGFYNKQERLTRFPSIVYAAKGSVYDITYTGSPPKVQNYKLNAQNKRAGLTVRIAYPSAESRQIKSNGKRVSMNKWDKAIKQYSPIEQKFCGENRYIGVKNILEFYITANCQLRIEPRNAIQSMVRMEWTMDEFFADGGTTKFIDRLAGSLGIHASTIKVVSVFEGSLVLNYEIETETDEAKDKIEEAQTSAFATGSIDLGAPLLDVSSGDVSIITDGIVSAPGFKPVVITQTETNANHNSGSNDVFNPIDIS
;
A
#
# COMPACT_ATOMS: atom_id res chain seq x y z
N VAL A 1 -13.03 34.57 -10.22
CA VAL A 1 -11.83 34.71 -11.07
C VAL A 1 -11.82 33.52 -11.99
N ILE A 2 -12.15 33.72 -13.26
CA ILE A 2 -12.00 32.68 -14.28
C ILE A 2 -10.52 32.70 -14.63
N HIS A 3 -9.76 31.72 -14.14
CA HIS A 3 -8.41 31.50 -14.63
C HIS A 3 -8.52 30.83 -16.00
N GLU A 4 -8.63 31.64 -17.04
CA GLU A 4 -8.30 31.23 -18.41
C GLU A 4 -6.77 31.16 -18.50
N ALA A 5 -6.22 30.00 -18.15
CA ALA A 5 -4.88 29.64 -18.60
C ALA A 5 -5.00 29.25 -20.09
N GLY A 6 -4.68 30.20 -20.96
CA GLY A 6 -4.40 30.09 -22.40
C GLY A 6 -4.63 28.74 -23.10
N CYS A 7 -5.90 28.35 -23.30
CA CYS A 7 -6.27 27.36 -24.30
C CYS A 7 -7.45 27.93 -25.10
N ASN A 8 -7.21 28.39 -26.33
CA ASN A 8 -8.24 28.95 -27.23
C ASN A 8 -9.20 27.89 -27.80
N LEU A 9 -9.05 26.63 -27.39
CA LEU A 9 -9.94 25.53 -27.75
C LEU A 9 -10.43 24.89 -26.44
N PRO A 10 -11.69 24.43 -26.37
CA PRO A 10 -12.13 23.61 -25.25
C PRO A 10 -11.17 22.43 -25.11
N MET A 11 -10.85 22.03 -23.86
CA MET A 11 -10.03 20.85 -23.62
C MET A 11 -10.69 19.65 -24.29
N PHE A 12 -10.18 19.25 -25.44
CA PHE A 12 -10.69 18.15 -26.23
C PHE A 12 -9.60 17.11 -26.34
N ASN A 13 -9.94 15.88 -25.95
CA ASN A 13 -9.06 14.73 -26.11
C ASN A 13 -7.69 14.86 -25.41
N GLN A 14 -7.68 15.03 -24.08
CA GLN A 14 -6.44 15.11 -23.31
C GLN A 14 -5.59 13.83 -23.53
N GLN A 15 -4.40 14.00 -24.13
CA GLN A 15 -3.44 12.93 -24.43
C GLN A 15 -2.27 12.86 -23.44
N SER A 16 -2.34 13.58 -22.33
CA SER A 16 -1.36 13.49 -21.26
C SER A 16 -2.01 12.89 -20.02
N HIS A 17 -1.27 12.05 -19.30
CA HIS A 17 -1.66 11.62 -17.97
C HIS A 17 -1.94 12.81 -17.05
N ALA A 18 -2.92 12.67 -16.17
CA ALA A 18 -3.11 13.63 -15.10
C ALA A 18 -1.88 13.71 -14.18
N ALA A 19 -1.72 14.85 -13.50
CA ALA A 19 -0.65 15.05 -12.53
C ALA A 19 -0.65 13.95 -11.45
N TRP A 20 0.53 13.59 -10.93
CA TRP A 20 0.66 12.63 -9.83
C TRP A 20 -0.07 13.09 -8.58
N ASP A 21 0.02 14.38 -8.31
CA ASP A 21 -0.48 15.01 -7.11
C ASP A 21 -1.02 16.40 -7.44
N GLY A 22 -1.95 16.89 -6.62
CA GLY A 22 -2.51 18.21 -6.77
C GLY A 22 -3.62 18.45 -5.75
N ILE A 23 -3.65 19.68 -5.25
CA ILE A 23 -4.76 20.24 -4.48
C ILE A 23 -5.06 21.60 -5.08
N VAL A 24 -6.31 21.81 -5.49
CA VAL A 24 -6.77 23.10 -5.99
C VAL A 24 -7.44 23.84 -4.84
N LYS A 25 -6.91 25.01 -4.48
CA LYS A 25 -7.44 25.84 -3.39
C LYS A 25 -8.06 27.10 -3.95
N LEU A 26 -9.33 27.32 -3.60
CA LEU A 26 -10.17 28.38 -4.15
C LEU A 26 -10.68 29.23 -2.97
N TYR A 27 -10.42 30.54 -3.02
CA TYR A 27 -10.70 31.46 -1.90
C TYR A 27 -11.71 32.53 -2.32
N ASN A 28 -12.61 32.89 -1.39
CA ASN A 28 -13.52 34.04 -1.54
C ASN A 28 -14.37 33.98 -2.82
N ASN A 29 -14.76 32.78 -3.25
CA ASN A 29 -15.64 32.63 -4.39
C ASN A 29 -17.06 33.06 -4.03
N ARG A 30 -17.79 33.58 -5.01
CA ARG A 30 -19.19 33.98 -4.83
C ARG A 30 -20.03 33.33 -5.91
N PHE A 31 -21.03 32.54 -5.49
CA PHE A 31 -21.99 31.87 -6.35
C PHE A 31 -23.38 32.45 -6.11
N VAL A 32 -24.08 32.85 -7.17
CA VAL A 32 -25.31 33.64 -7.07
C VAL A 32 -26.39 33.05 -7.97
N GLY A 33 -27.57 32.79 -7.40
CA GLY A 33 -28.79 32.50 -8.15
C GLY A 33 -28.85 31.13 -8.84
N PHE A 34 -28.08 30.15 -8.38
CA PHE A 34 -28.11 28.79 -8.93
C PHE A 34 -29.32 28.03 -8.41
N LYS A 35 -30.18 27.62 -9.36
CA LYS A 35 -31.33 26.76 -9.11
C LYS A 35 -31.00 25.34 -9.56
N SER A 36 -31.66 24.35 -8.98
CA SER A 36 -31.49 22.92 -9.36
C SER A 36 -31.91 22.64 -10.81
N LYS A 37 -32.82 23.47 -11.33
CA LYS A 37 -33.28 23.45 -12.71
C LYS A 37 -33.29 24.85 -13.31
N THR A 38 -32.93 24.94 -14.60
CA THR A 38 -33.15 26.13 -15.42
C THR A 38 -34.65 26.35 -15.66
N ARG A 39 -35.00 27.51 -16.22
CA ARG A 39 -36.39 27.81 -16.64
C ARG A 39 -36.98 26.74 -17.54
N ASP A 40 -36.16 26.13 -18.39
CA ASP A 40 -36.58 25.10 -19.36
C ASP A 40 -36.47 23.67 -18.78
N GLY A 41 -36.31 23.56 -17.46
CA GLY A 41 -36.28 22.27 -16.74
C GLY A 41 -34.96 21.50 -16.85
N LYS A 42 -33.92 22.06 -17.45
CA LYS A 42 -32.60 21.42 -17.55
C LYS A 42 -31.86 21.52 -16.22
N LYS A 43 -31.01 20.53 -15.90
CA LYS A 43 -30.20 20.56 -14.68
C LYS A 43 -29.27 21.77 -14.69
N GLN A 44 -29.18 22.46 -13.56
CA GLN A 44 -28.19 23.51 -13.33
C GLN A 44 -27.43 23.18 -12.04
N ALA A 45 -26.10 23.28 -12.10
CA ALA A 45 -25.22 23.04 -10.97
C ALA A 45 -24.03 24.01 -11.02
N ILE A 46 -23.46 24.37 -9.87
CA ILE A 46 -22.26 25.21 -9.77
C ILE A 46 -21.04 24.41 -10.21
N PHE A 47 -20.87 23.20 -9.67
CA PHE A 47 -19.74 22.33 -9.97
C PHE A 47 -20.20 21.12 -10.78
N GLN A 48 -19.47 20.81 -11.85
CA GLN A 48 -19.66 19.59 -12.62
C GLN A 48 -18.30 18.97 -12.91
N ILE A 49 -18.25 17.64 -12.92
CA ILE A 49 -17.09 16.90 -13.38
C ILE A 49 -17.01 17.03 -14.90
N ASP A 50 -15.82 17.30 -15.42
CA ASP A 50 -15.56 17.30 -16.86
C ASP A 50 -15.86 15.89 -17.45
N PRO A 51 -16.75 15.79 -18.46
CA PRO A 51 -17.07 14.53 -19.14
C PRO A 51 -15.89 13.82 -19.83
N LEU A 52 -14.70 14.42 -19.86
CA LEU A 52 -13.45 13.84 -20.36
C LEU A 52 -12.42 13.60 -19.24
N MET A 53 -12.82 13.71 -17.97
CA MET A 53 -11.93 13.48 -16.83
C MET A 53 -11.83 11.99 -16.49
N TRP A 54 -11.03 11.28 -17.27
CA TRP A 54 -10.83 9.83 -17.14
C TRP A 54 -9.95 9.45 -15.93
N ASP A 55 -8.90 10.21 -15.67
CA ASP A 55 -7.77 9.79 -14.82
C ASP A 55 -7.87 10.27 -13.37
N TYR A 56 -7.74 11.57 -13.14
CA TYR A 56 -7.71 12.15 -11.80
C TYR A 56 -8.21 13.59 -11.80
N THR A 57 -9.18 13.87 -10.93
CA THR A 57 -9.54 15.23 -10.52
C THR A 57 -8.82 15.57 -9.21
N PRO A 58 -7.89 16.52 -9.19
CA PRO A 58 -7.30 17.01 -7.95
C PRO A 58 -8.36 17.42 -6.93
N MET A 59 -8.09 17.12 -5.65
CA MET A 59 -8.94 17.54 -4.54
C MET A 59 -9.19 19.05 -4.60
N GLN A 60 -10.45 19.46 -4.52
CA GLN A 60 -10.86 20.86 -4.57
C GLN A 60 -11.22 21.35 -3.17
N GLU A 61 -10.51 22.36 -2.67
CA GLU A 61 -10.74 22.98 -1.38
C GLU A 61 -11.22 24.43 -1.54
N PHE A 62 -12.42 24.70 -1.05
CA PHE A 62 -13.03 26.02 -1.06
C PHE A 62 -13.00 26.65 0.32
N TYR A 63 -12.54 27.89 0.38
CA TYR A 63 -12.44 28.68 1.60
C TYR A 63 -13.25 29.96 1.45
N ASP A 64 -13.99 30.31 2.51
CA ASP A 64 -14.69 31.59 2.66
C ASP A 64 -15.63 31.91 1.47
N SER A 65 -16.18 30.86 0.86
CA SER A 65 -17.05 31.00 -0.31
C SER A 65 -18.45 31.42 0.10
N THR A 66 -19.07 32.28 -0.71
CA THR A 66 -20.40 32.84 -0.44
C THR A 66 -21.41 32.32 -1.45
N PHE A 67 -22.47 31.69 -0.96
CA PHE A 67 -23.63 31.24 -1.74
C PHE A 67 -24.79 32.21 -1.49
N VAL A 68 -25.32 32.82 -2.56
CA VAL A 68 -26.44 33.77 -2.50
C VAL A 68 -27.59 33.21 -3.31
N ASP A 69 -28.72 32.92 -2.66
CA ASP A 69 -29.91 32.36 -3.31
C ASP A 69 -29.59 31.08 -4.11
N VAL A 70 -28.85 30.15 -3.50
CA VAL A 70 -28.46 28.86 -4.10
C VAL A 70 -29.26 27.73 -3.46
N GLU A 71 -29.87 26.88 -4.29
CA GLU A 71 -30.55 25.66 -3.84
C GLU A 71 -29.52 24.55 -3.53
N SER A 72 -29.78 23.69 -2.54
CA SER A 72 -28.86 22.62 -2.12
C SER A 72 -28.44 21.71 -3.27
N ASP A 73 -29.43 21.35 -4.10
CA ASP A 73 -29.27 20.44 -5.23
C ASP A 73 -28.58 21.09 -6.43
N ALA A 74 -28.35 22.41 -6.38
CA ALA A 74 -27.64 23.15 -7.40
C ALA A 74 -26.14 23.30 -7.10
N ILE A 75 -25.64 22.76 -5.98
CA ILE A 75 -24.23 22.94 -5.62
C ILE A 75 -23.33 22.15 -6.57
N ALA A 76 -23.59 20.86 -6.80
CA ALA A 76 -22.75 20.06 -7.67
C ALA A 76 -23.56 19.00 -8.43
N PHE A 77 -23.01 18.54 -9.55
CA PHE A 77 -23.42 17.30 -10.19
C PHE A 77 -22.19 16.43 -10.45
N MET A 78 -22.13 15.28 -9.79
CA MET A 78 -21.03 14.33 -9.87
C MET A 78 -21.42 13.23 -10.85
N MET A 79 -20.82 13.19 -12.04
CA MET A 79 -21.17 12.17 -13.02
C MET A 79 -20.65 10.79 -12.63
N ASP A 80 -21.33 9.73 -13.08
CA ASP A 80 -20.76 8.39 -13.06
C ASP A 80 -19.70 8.21 -14.14
N PRO A 81 -18.74 7.27 -13.95
CA PRO A 81 -17.94 6.73 -15.03
C PRO A 81 -18.83 6.30 -16.21
N LYS A 82 -18.49 6.77 -17.41
CA LYS A 82 -19.28 6.40 -18.58
C LYS A 82 -19.01 4.94 -18.95
N LYS A 83 -20.06 4.19 -19.28
CA LYS A 83 -19.97 2.76 -19.58
C LYS A 83 -19.14 2.47 -20.84
N ASP A 84 -19.20 3.37 -21.82
CA ASP A 84 -18.43 3.31 -23.07
C ASP A 84 -16.92 3.48 -22.87
N TRP A 85 -16.46 3.90 -21.68
CA TRP A 85 -15.03 3.90 -21.34
C TRP A 85 -14.46 2.50 -21.08
N ALA A 86 -15.31 1.50 -20.87
CA ALA A 86 -14.90 0.09 -20.71
C ALA A 86 -14.54 -0.53 -22.06
N GLN A 87 -13.48 -0.03 -22.69
CA GLN A 87 -12.92 -0.51 -23.94
C GLN A 87 -11.43 -0.70 -23.79
N ILE A 88 -10.87 -1.73 -24.45
CA ILE A 88 -9.44 -2.07 -24.43
C ILE A 88 -8.59 -0.84 -24.78
N GLU A 89 -9.05 -0.07 -25.75
CA GLU A 89 -8.46 1.16 -26.26
C GLU A 89 -8.49 2.35 -25.29
N ILE A 90 -9.29 2.32 -24.22
CA ILE A 90 -9.47 3.45 -23.30
C ILE A 90 -9.08 3.04 -21.87
N CYS A 91 -9.98 2.36 -21.15
CA CYS A 91 -9.79 2.01 -19.75
C CYS A 91 -9.69 0.49 -19.52
N GLY A 92 -9.57 -0.31 -20.59
CA GLY A 92 -9.62 -1.76 -20.52
C GLY A 92 -11.03 -2.30 -20.32
N ASN A 93 -11.14 -3.43 -19.62
CA ASN A 93 -12.40 -4.16 -19.47
C ASN A 93 -13.42 -3.52 -18.50
N PHE A 94 -13.11 -2.37 -17.91
CA PHE A 94 -14.04 -1.64 -17.05
C PHE A 94 -13.78 -0.13 -17.12
N PRO A 95 -14.78 0.72 -16.79
CA PRO A 95 -14.63 2.17 -16.95
C PRO A 95 -13.51 2.75 -16.10
N CYS A 96 -12.94 3.87 -16.55
CA CYS A 96 -12.04 4.65 -15.70
C CYS A 96 -12.80 5.22 -14.51
N THR A 97 -12.21 5.13 -13.32
CA THR A 97 -12.94 5.35 -12.05
C THR A 97 -12.77 6.75 -11.48
N SER A 98 -12.13 7.69 -12.19
CA SER A 98 -11.89 9.03 -11.67
C SER A 98 -13.14 9.79 -11.23
N PRO A 99 -14.28 9.76 -11.97
CA PRO A 99 -15.48 10.46 -11.54
C PRO A 99 -16.03 9.98 -10.19
N TRP A 100 -15.80 8.73 -9.83
CA TRP A 100 -16.16 8.15 -8.52
C TRP A 100 -15.16 8.46 -7.40
N ASN A 101 -14.05 9.13 -7.72
CA ASN A 101 -12.95 9.45 -6.80
C ASN A 101 -12.62 10.94 -6.78
N THR A 102 -13.57 11.80 -7.16
CA THR A 102 -13.49 13.26 -7.00
C THR A 102 -13.87 13.67 -5.58
N PHE A 103 -13.31 14.77 -5.06
CA PHE A 103 -13.64 15.27 -3.73
C PHE A 103 -13.67 16.80 -3.70
N LEU A 104 -14.78 17.37 -3.21
CA LEU A 104 -14.93 18.81 -2.96
C LEU A 104 -15.10 19.05 -1.45
N SER A 105 -14.32 19.96 -0.88
CA SER A 105 -14.46 20.37 0.53
C SER A 105 -14.66 21.86 0.65
N PHE A 106 -15.59 22.27 1.50
CA PHE A 106 -15.95 23.66 1.75
C PHE A 106 -15.73 24.01 3.21
N LYS A 107 -14.99 25.09 3.45
CA LYS A 107 -14.74 25.65 4.78
C LYS A 107 -15.16 27.10 4.86
N ASN A 108 -15.76 27.45 5.99
CA ASN A 108 -16.18 28.81 6.33
C ASN A 108 -17.13 29.46 5.31
N THR A 109 -18.01 28.68 4.70
CA THR A 109 -18.94 29.21 3.71
C THR A 109 -20.00 30.12 4.34
N LYS A 110 -20.39 31.15 3.60
CA LYS A 110 -21.46 32.07 3.96
C LYS A 110 -22.65 31.80 3.04
N HIS A 111 -23.84 31.74 3.63
CA HIS A 111 -25.10 31.57 2.89
C HIS A 111 -25.96 32.82 3.12
N LEU A 112 -26.32 33.52 2.04
CA LEU A 112 -27.07 34.78 2.05
C LEU A 112 -28.35 34.65 1.21
N GLY A 113 -29.30 35.56 1.43
CA GLY A 113 -30.61 35.53 0.77
C GLY A 113 -31.46 34.35 1.23
N LYS A 114 -32.13 33.67 0.30
CA LYS A 114 -32.88 32.45 0.53
C LYS A 114 -31.92 31.29 0.75
N LYS A 115 -31.75 30.92 2.02
CA LYS A 115 -30.86 29.83 2.45
C LYS A 115 -31.55 28.49 2.32
N ALA A 116 -30.81 27.49 1.87
CA ALA A 116 -31.28 26.12 1.94
C ALA A 116 -31.32 25.60 3.40
N PRO A 117 -32.19 24.62 3.73
CA PRO A 117 -32.30 24.08 5.09
C PRO A 117 -31.00 23.45 5.62
N ASP A 118 -30.16 22.93 4.72
CA ASP A 118 -28.86 22.34 4.99
C ASP A 118 -27.73 23.31 4.61
N ALA A 119 -27.89 24.61 4.83
CA ALA A 119 -26.86 25.60 4.52
C ALA A 119 -25.73 25.59 5.57
N GLU A 120 -24.92 24.54 5.64
CA GLU A 120 -23.81 24.46 6.58
C GLU A 120 -22.64 25.35 6.21
N LYS A 121 -21.89 25.79 7.24
CA LYS A 121 -20.65 26.55 7.08
C LYS A 121 -19.48 25.68 6.58
N ASN A 122 -19.47 24.41 6.96
CA ASN A 122 -18.46 23.44 6.53
C ASN A 122 -19.19 22.20 6.04
N PHE A 123 -18.86 21.75 4.83
CA PHE A 123 -19.45 20.55 4.26
C PHE A 123 -18.56 20.00 3.15
N GLN A 124 -18.81 18.75 2.79
CA GLN A 124 -18.09 18.01 1.76
C GLN A 124 -19.07 17.47 0.74
N ILE A 125 -18.61 17.33 -0.50
CA ILE A 125 -19.36 16.68 -1.58
C ILE A 125 -18.50 15.56 -2.15
N ILE A 126 -19.10 14.37 -2.21
CA ILE A 126 -18.50 13.16 -2.78
C ILE A 126 -19.45 12.57 -3.85
N PRO A 127 -18.94 11.87 -4.88
CA PRO A 127 -19.75 11.20 -5.91
C PRO A 127 -20.68 10.13 -5.33
N ASP A 128 -21.69 9.69 -6.08
CA ASP A 128 -22.47 8.48 -5.76
C ASP A 128 -21.68 7.22 -6.15
N ASN A 129 -20.52 7.03 -5.53
CA ASN A 129 -19.71 5.84 -5.69
C ASN A 129 -20.34 4.70 -4.88
N PRO A 130 -20.91 3.66 -5.52
CA PRO A 130 -21.65 2.60 -4.83
C PRO A 130 -20.79 1.76 -3.89
N GLY A 131 -19.47 1.73 -4.10
CA GLY A 131 -18.52 1.02 -3.25
C GLY A 131 -18.00 1.84 -2.06
N PHE A 132 -18.26 3.15 -2.02
CA PHE A 132 -17.69 4.05 -1.01
C PHE A 132 -18.77 4.84 -0.28
N SER A 133 -19.48 5.71 -1.01
CA SER A 133 -20.29 6.79 -0.44
C SER A 133 -21.43 6.36 0.48
N PRO A 134 -22.15 5.25 0.22
CA PRO A 134 -23.22 4.77 1.12
C PRO A 134 -22.73 4.37 2.52
N TYR A 135 -21.45 4.02 2.67
CA TYR A 135 -20.89 3.46 3.91
C TYR A 135 -20.19 4.50 4.78
N VAL A 136 -20.15 5.74 4.32
CA VAL A 136 -19.46 6.82 5.01
C VAL A 136 -20.39 7.45 6.04
N PRO A 137 -19.95 7.63 7.30
CA PRO A 137 -20.76 8.28 8.32
C PRO A 137 -20.99 9.77 8.03
N ASP A 138 -22.14 10.28 8.47
CA ASP A 138 -22.53 11.69 8.37
C ASP A 138 -22.63 12.23 6.93
N CYS A 139 -22.95 11.35 5.98
CA CYS A 139 -23.22 11.67 4.58
C CYS A 139 -24.68 11.41 4.22
N LYS A 140 -25.31 12.35 3.51
CA LYS A 140 -26.67 12.23 3.00
C LYS A 140 -26.67 12.23 1.47
N LYS A 141 -27.32 11.23 0.87
CA LYS A 141 -27.49 11.16 -0.58
C LYS A 141 -28.30 12.35 -1.09
N ARG A 142 -27.91 12.88 -2.25
CA ARG A 142 -28.56 13.96 -2.97
C ARG A 142 -28.73 13.53 -4.43
N ASP A 143 -29.89 12.97 -4.75
CA ASP A 143 -30.15 12.35 -6.06
C ASP A 143 -29.95 13.32 -7.23
N ASN A 144 -30.36 14.59 -7.08
CA ASN A 144 -30.17 15.61 -8.10
C ASN A 144 -28.68 15.93 -8.36
N MET A 145 -27.84 15.78 -7.33
CA MET A 145 -26.39 15.95 -7.42
C MET A 145 -25.67 14.69 -7.92
N ASN A 146 -26.34 13.54 -7.98
CA ASN A 146 -25.71 12.22 -8.16
C ASN A 146 -24.50 12.04 -7.22
N GLY A 147 -24.70 12.42 -5.96
CA GLY A 147 -23.63 12.45 -4.97
C GLY A 147 -24.16 12.52 -3.56
N TYR A 148 -23.23 12.61 -2.62
CA TYR A 148 -23.51 12.76 -1.21
C TYR A 148 -22.97 14.09 -0.70
N LYS A 149 -23.72 14.68 0.21
CA LYS A 149 -23.28 15.83 0.99
C LYS A 149 -23.01 15.38 2.42
N CYS A 150 -21.83 15.71 2.92
CA CYS A 150 -21.34 15.23 4.20
C CYS A 150 -20.95 16.37 5.13
N GLN A 151 -21.05 16.13 6.44
CA GLN A 151 -20.59 17.04 7.50
C GLN A 151 -19.43 16.40 8.27
N ASN A 152 -18.36 16.05 7.56
CA ASN A 152 -17.26 15.26 8.11
C ASN A 152 -15.96 15.66 7.42
N ASP A 153 -14.94 16.06 8.16
CA ASP A 153 -13.71 16.61 7.60
C ASP A 153 -12.56 15.59 7.49
N TYR A 154 -12.79 14.32 7.82
CA TYR A 154 -11.79 13.24 7.75
C TYR A 154 -11.71 12.57 6.37
N PHE A 155 -12.15 13.25 5.31
CA PHE A 155 -11.94 12.76 3.95
C PHE A 155 -10.56 13.15 3.41
N GLY A 156 -10.09 12.32 2.47
CA GLY A 156 -8.95 12.64 1.65
C GLY A 156 -8.97 11.87 0.34
N ILE A 157 -8.00 12.18 -0.50
CA ILE A 157 -7.63 11.34 -1.64
C ILE A 157 -6.31 10.65 -1.30
N ILE A 158 -6.30 9.32 -1.28
CA ILE A 158 -5.06 8.55 -1.31
C ILE A 158 -4.67 8.33 -2.78
N LEU A 159 -3.43 8.65 -3.10
CA LEU A 159 -2.81 8.46 -4.40
C LEU A 159 -1.73 7.41 -4.25
N PHE A 160 -1.74 6.39 -5.09
CA PHE A 160 -0.67 5.41 -5.14
C PHE A 160 -0.33 5.03 -6.58
N GLU A 161 0.94 4.76 -6.86
CA GLU A 161 1.41 4.39 -8.21
C GLU A 161 2.54 3.36 -8.16
N SER A 162 2.69 2.63 -9.25
CA SER A 162 3.87 1.83 -9.53
C SER A 162 5.02 2.70 -10.03
N LEU A 163 6.21 2.46 -9.50
CA LEU A 163 7.48 2.95 -10.04
C LEU A 163 8.30 1.84 -10.70
N ASP A 164 7.74 0.63 -10.83
CA ASP A 164 8.39 -0.46 -11.56
C ASP A 164 8.60 -0.06 -13.03
N PHE A 165 9.56 -0.71 -13.68
CA PHE A 165 9.90 -0.40 -15.07
C PHE A 165 8.72 -0.65 -16.04
N ASP A 166 7.84 -1.60 -15.69
CA ASP A 166 6.67 -2.04 -16.44
C ASP A 166 5.37 -1.30 -16.05
N LYS A 167 5.45 -0.15 -15.38
CA LYS A 167 4.28 0.58 -14.85
C LYS A 167 3.19 0.97 -15.87
N LEU A 168 3.48 0.93 -17.17
CA LEU A 168 2.52 1.19 -18.25
C LEU A 168 1.86 -0.10 -18.76
N ASP A 169 2.55 -1.24 -18.68
CA ASP A 169 2.07 -2.53 -19.20
C ASP A 169 1.50 -3.42 -18.09
N ARG A 170 1.76 -3.08 -16.83
CA ARG A 170 1.34 -3.86 -15.67
C ARG A 170 -0.18 -3.84 -15.52
N ALA A 171 -0.76 -5.04 -15.55
CA ALA A 171 -2.16 -5.28 -15.21
C ALA A 171 -2.30 -5.72 -13.74
N CYS A 172 -2.44 -4.76 -12.83
CA CYS A 172 -2.72 -5.03 -11.40
C CYS A 172 -4.12 -4.59 -10.94
N GLN A 173 -4.85 -3.96 -11.87
CA GLN A 173 -6.24 -3.50 -11.77
C GLN A 173 -7.24 -4.59 -12.19
N PRO A 174 -8.49 -4.58 -11.66
CA PRO A 174 -9.02 -3.64 -10.68
C PRO A 174 -8.38 -3.78 -9.30
N ILE A 175 -8.22 -2.64 -8.62
CA ILE A 175 -7.77 -2.60 -7.23
C ILE A 175 -8.98 -2.34 -6.34
N TYR A 176 -9.04 -3.02 -5.20
CA TYR A 176 -10.09 -2.82 -4.20
C TYR A 176 -9.51 -2.20 -2.94
N LEU A 177 -10.11 -1.09 -2.49
CA LEU A 177 -9.84 -0.47 -1.20
C LEU A 177 -11.00 -0.77 -0.27
N ASN A 178 -10.77 -1.66 0.69
CA ASN A 178 -11.78 -2.09 1.64
C ASN A 178 -11.51 -1.51 3.02
N LEU A 179 -12.48 -0.84 3.65
CA LEU A 179 -12.37 -0.40 5.04
C LEU A 179 -12.75 -1.56 5.97
N GLN A 180 -11.81 -1.98 6.81
CA GLN A 180 -12.03 -3.11 7.71
C GLN A 180 -13.24 -2.90 8.63
N GLY A 181 -14.00 -3.98 8.83
CA GLY A 181 -15.21 -3.96 9.66
C GLY A 181 -16.44 -3.32 9.00
N THR A 182 -16.37 -3.04 7.69
CA THR A 182 -17.47 -2.45 6.93
C THR A 182 -17.65 -3.15 5.57
N GLU A 183 -18.75 -2.85 4.88
CA GLU A 183 -18.98 -3.28 3.50
C GLU A 183 -18.38 -2.31 2.45
N MET A 184 -17.70 -1.25 2.90
CA MET A 184 -17.04 -0.29 2.02
C MET A 184 -15.96 -0.99 1.19
N ARG A 185 -16.09 -0.92 -0.13
CA ARG A 185 -15.22 -1.53 -1.13
C ARG A 185 -15.14 -0.64 -2.37
N ASN A 186 -14.19 0.29 -2.39
CA ASN A 186 -13.98 1.15 -3.54
C ASN A 186 -13.18 0.40 -4.61
N LYS A 187 -13.70 0.35 -5.84
CA LYS A 187 -13.06 -0.33 -6.98
C LYS A 187 -12.37 0.71 -7.87
N LEU A 188 -11.09 0.51 -8.13
CA LEU A 188 -10.24 1.45 -8.87
C LEU A 188 -9.72 0.84 -10.16
N ASN A 189 -9.63 1.68 -11.19
CA ASN A 189 -8.91 1.41 -12.43
C ASN A 189 -7.60 2.18 -12.50
N ALA A 190 -6.69 1.68 -13.34
CA ALA A 190 -5.54 2.45 -13.78
C ALA A 190 -6.02 3.65 -14.63
N PHE A 191 -5.11 4.57 -14.89
CA PHE A 191 -5.37 5.66 -15.83
C PHE A 191 -5.68 5.11 -17.22
N LYS A 192 -6.36 5.93 -18.03
CA LYS A 192 -6.66 5.53 -19.40
C LYS A 192 -5.37 5.42 -20.22
N ASP A 193 -5.49 4.78 -21.37
CA ASP A 193 -4.48 4.87 -22.39
C ASP A 193 -4.47 6.28 -23.00
N HIS A 194 -3.27 6.84 -23.10
CA HIS A 194 -2.98 8.13 -23.72
C HIS A 194 -2.04 8.01 -24.92
N GLY A 195 -1.56 6.80 -25.21
CA GLY A 195 -0.65 6.51 -26.29
C GLY A 195 -1.36 6.32 -27.63
N TRP A 196 -0.78 6.91 -28.67
CA TRP A 196 -1.15 6.66 -30.07
C TRP A 196 0.12 6.27 -30.83
N ASP A 197 0.12 5.14 -31.54
CA ASP A 197 1.28 4.67 -32.31
C ASP A 197 1.22 5.02 -33.81
N GLY A 198 0.18 5.75 -34.23
CA GLY A 198 -0.06 6.13 -35.62
C GLY A 198 -1.25 5.41 -36.24
N PHE A 199 -1.53 4.18 -35.80
CA PHE A 199 -2.64 3.35 -36.32
C PHE A 199 -3.57 2.84 -35.23
N TYR A 200 -3.04 2.60 -34.02
CA TYR A 200 -3.76 2.05 -32.88
C TYR A 200 -3.39 2.78 -31.58
N ASN A 201 -4.23 2.57 -30.56
CA ASN A 201 -3.90 2.89 -29.19
C ASN A 201 -2.84 1.92 -28.66
N LYS A 202 -1.90 2.41 -27.85
CA LYS A 202 -0.74 1.63 -27.40
C LYS A 202 -1.09 0.53 -26.39
N GLN A 203 -2.26 0.63 -25.78
CA GLN A 203 -2.73 -0.19 -24.65
C GLN A 203 -1.85 -0.03 -23.39
N GLU A 204 -1.13 1.08 -23.30
CA GLU A 204 -0.25 1.46 -22.20
C GLU A 204 -1.05 2.28 -21.17
N ARG A 205 -1.28 1.72 -19.98
CA ARG A 205 -2.07 2.37 -18.93
C ARG A 205 -1.23 2.58 -17.70
N LEU A 206 -1.04 3.84 -17.35
CA LEU A 206 -0.26 4.20 -16.18
C LEU A 206 -0.90 3.63 -14.90
N THR A 207 -0.14 2.78 -14.24
CA THR A 207 -0.48 2.14 -12.96
C THR A 207 -0.46 3.17 -11.84
N ARG A 208 -1.51 4.00 -11.80
CA ARG A 208 -1.73 5.09 -10.84
C ARG A 208 -3.20 5.13 -10.45
N PHE A 209 -3.45 5.30 -9.16
CA PHE A 209 -4.76 5.08 -8.56
C PHE A 209 -5.09 6.18 -7.55
N PRO A 210 -5.94 7.15 -7.91
CA PRO A 210 -6.58 8.05 -6.97
C PRO A 210 -7.80 7.36 -6.36
N SER A 211 -7.90 7.41 -5.04
CA SER A 211 -9.09 6.96 -4.33
C SER A 211 -9.51 7.96 -3.29
N ILE A 212 -10.80 8.28 -3.28
CA ILE A 212 -11.38 8.90 -2.09
C ILE A 212 -11.36 7.90 -0.92
N VAL A 213 -11.06 8.41 0.27
CA VAL A 213 -10.97 7.63 1.51
C VAL A 213 -11.59 8.39 2.67
N TYR A 214 -12.20 7.63 3.58
CA TYR A 214 -12.57 8.09 4.91
C TYR A 214 -11.42 7.75 5.89
N ALA A 215 -10.63 8.76 6.23
CA ALA A 215 -9.38 8.68 6.96
C ALA A 215 -9.51 9.20 8.40
N ALA A 216 -10.57 8.78 9.10
CA ALA A 216 -10.69 9.01 10.53
C ALA A 216 -9.67 8.15 11.29
N LYS A 217 -9.30 8.60 12.50
CA LYS A 217 -8.39 7.85 13.36
C LYS A 217 -8.95 6.45 13.62
N GLY A 218 -8.12 5.43 13.47
CA GLY A 218 -8.50 4.03 13.57
C GLY A 218 -8.93 3.40 12.25
N SER A 219 -9.08 4.16 11.16
CA SER A 219 -9.37 3.58 9.84
C SER A 219 -8.23 2.68 9.37
N VAL A 220 -8.58 1.48 8.93
CA VAL A 220 -7.66 0.48 8.36
C VAL A 220 -8.19 0.03 7.01
N TYR A 221 -7.41 0.23 5.95
CA TYR A 221 -7.77 -0.15 4.59
C TYR A 221 -6.94 -1.33 4.10
N ASP A 222 -7.61 -2.38 3.63
CA ASP A 222 -7.00 -3.45 2.86
C ASP A 222 -6.99 -3.06 1.38
N ILE A 223 -5.79 -2.90 0.80
CA ILE A 223 -5.59 -2.67 -0.64
C ILE A 223 -5.33 -4.01 -1.29
N THR A 224 -6.32 -4.49 -2.06
CA THR A 224 -6.26 -5.77 -2.76
C THR A 224 -6.07 -5.55 -4.25
N TYR A 225 -4.94 -6.04 -4.77
CA TYR A 225 -4.63 -6.08 -6.20
C TYR A 225 -5.21 -7.37 -6.80
N THR A 226 -5.77 -7.32 -8.00
CA THR A 226 -6.15 -8.54 -8.73
C THR A 226 -4.97 -9.19 -9.44
N GLY A 227 -3.91 -8.42 -9.71
CA GLY A 227 -2.62 -8.93 -10.16
C GLY A 227 -1.56 -8.80 -9.07
N SER A 228 -0.30 -9.11 -9.41
CA SER A 228 0.81 -8.95 -8.48
C SER A 228 1.02 -7.48 -8.10
N PRO A 229 1.03 -7.13 -6.79
CA PRO A 229 1.34 -5.79 -6.35
C PRO A 229 2.71 -5.32 -6.89
N PRO A 230 2.87 -4.04 -7.27
CA PRO A 230 4.17 -3.54 -7.71
C PRO A 230 5.24 -3.65 -6.63
N LYS A 231 6.49 -3.85 -7.04
CA LYS A 231 7.64 -3.96 -6.13
C LYS A 231 7.96 -2.60 -5.52
N VAL A 232 8.05 -1.57 -6.36
CA VAL A 232 8.33 -0.19 -5.96
C VAL A 232 7.07 0.65 -6.15
N GLN A 233 6.64 1.32 -5.09
CA GLN A 233 5.41 2.12 -5.10
C GLN A 233 5.57 3.44 -4.35
N ASN A 234 4.89 4.48 -4.82
CA ASN A 234 4.66 5.69 -4.03
C ASN A 234 3.23 5.69 -3.48
N TYR A 235 3.07 6.24 -2.28
CA TYR A 235 1.79 6.52 -1.63
C TYR A 235 1.77 7.95 -1.15
N LYS A 236 0.64 8.65 -1.31
CA LYS A 236 0.40 9.98 -0.77
C LYS A 236 -1.04 10.11 -0.30
N LEU A 237 -1.26 10.71 0.86
CA LEU A 237 -2.60 11.04 1.34
C LEU A 237 -2.80 12.56 1.33
N ASN A 238 -3.69 13.07 0.49
CA ASN A 238 -4.12 14.45 0.53
C ASN A 238 -5.39 14.58 1.34
N ALA A 239 -5.38 15.41 2.38
CA ALA A 239 -6.56 15.67 3.19
C ALA A 239 -6.51 17.09 3.76
N GLN A 240 -7.68 17.72 3.85
CA GLN A 240 -7.80 19.07 4.39
C GLN A 240 -7.72 19.09 5.92
N ASN A 241 -8.16 18.03 6.60
CA ASN A 241 -7.96 17.86 8.04
C ASN A 241 -6.58 17.26 8.29
N LYS A 242 -5.73 18.00 9.01
CA LYS A 242 -4.36 17.56 9.34
C LYS A 242 -4.30 16.34 10.26
N ARG A 243 -5.40 16.01 10.94
CA ARG A 243 -5.54 14.82 11.79
C ARG A 243 -6.05 13.61 11.02
N ALA A 244 -6.35 13.75 9.72
CA ALA A 244 -6.70 12.62 8.88
C ALA A 244 -5.49 11.70 8.70
N GLY A 245 -5.75 10.42 8.79
CA GLY A 245 -4.76 9.37 8.64
C GLY A 245 -5.43 8.01 8.60
N LEU A 246 -4.78 7.06 7.96
CA LEU A 246 -5.28 5.70 7.83
C LEU A 246 -4.13 4.71 7.81
N THR A 247 -4.38 3.51 8.30
CA THR A 247 -3.48 2.37 8.13
C THR A 247 -3.79 1.67 6.82
N VAL A 248 -2.78 1.43 6.00
CA VAL A 248 -2.86 0.63 4.77
C VAL A 248 -2.32 -0.75 5.05
N ARG A 249 -2.96 -1.77 4.49
CA ARG A 249 -2.53 -3.17 4.52
C ARG A 249 -2.44 -3.70 3.09
N ILE A 250 -1.31 -4.31 2.75
CA ILE A 250 -1.07 -4.90 1.43
C ILE A 250 -0.54 -6.32 1.64
N ALA A 251 -1.26 -7.30 1.11
CA ALA A 251 -0.77 -8.67 1.04
C ALA A 251 0.12 -8.83 -0.19
N TYR A 252 1.32 -9.35 -0.01
CA TYR A 252 2.24 -9.69 -1.08
C TYR A 252 2.31 -11.21 -1.27
N PRO A 253 2.48 -11.70 -2.51
CA PRO A 253 2.61 -13.13 -2.76
C PRO A 253 3.94 -13.69 -2.24
N SER A 254 4.99 -12.88 -2.22
CA SER A 254 6.32 -13.27 -1.73
C SER A 254 6.57 -12.77 -0.31
N ALA A 255 7.37 -13.55 0.43
CA ALA A 255 7.89 -13.18 1.74
C ALA A 255 8.96 -12.06 1.67
N GLU A 256 9.30 -11.59 0.46
CA GLU A 256 10.29 -10.55 0.21
C GLU A 256 10.00 -9.32 1.08
N SER A 257 10.98 -8.93 1.87
CA SER A 257 10.81 -7.81 2.77
C SER A 257 10.94 -6.47 2.08
N ARG A 258 10.16 -5.55 2.60
CA ARG A 258 9.93 -4.24 2.01
C ARG A 258 10.21 -3.18 3.06
N GLN A 259 10.89 -2.13 2.65
CA GLN A 259 11.11 -0.95 3.48
C GLN A 259 10.17 0.16 3.08
N ILE A 260 9.91 1.03 4.06
CA ILE A 260 9.19 2.27 3.83
C ILE A 260 10.18 3.42 3.96
N LYS A 261 10.19 4.30 2.97
CA LYS A 261 10.93 5.54 2.97
C LYS A 261 9.95 6.71 3.08
N SER A 262 10.23 7.62 4.01
CA SER A 262 9.56 8.91 4.15
C SER A 262 10.59 10.00 3.88
N ASN A 263 10.32 10.89 2.92
CA ASN A 263 11.28 11.92 2.47
C ASN A 263 12.68 11.34 2.12
N GLY A 264 12.70 10.19 1.45
CA GLY A 264 13.92 9.48 1.05
C GLY A 264 14.63 8.72 2.18
N LYS A 265 14.27 8.95 3.45
CA LYS A 265 14.85 8.26 4.60
C LYS A 265 14.03 7.03 4.98
N ARG A 266 14.71 5.92 5.25
CA ARG A 266 14.05 4.70 5.74
C ARG A 266 13.38 4.95 7.09
N VAL A 267 12.17 4.44 7.25
CA VAL A 267 11.44 4.39 8.50
C VAL A 267 11.54 2.97 9.05
N SER A 268 12.11 2.83 10.24
CA SER A 268 12.24 1.54 10.92
C SER A 268 10.86 0.95 11.24
N MET A 269 10.76 -0.38 11.19
CA MET A 269 9.59 -1.09 11.67
C MET A 269 9.36 -0.83 13.17
N ASN A 270 8.13 -1.07 13.62
CA ASN A 270 7.77 -1.09 15.03
C ASN A 270 8.64 -2.07 15.81
N LYS A 271 8.68 -1.94 17.14
CA LYS A 271 9.49 -2.83 17.99
C LYS A 271 8.98 -4.26 17.91
N TRP A 272 9.88 -5.22 18.03
CA TRP A 272 9.48 -6.62 18.20
C TRP A 272 8.83 -6.80 19.57
N ASP A 273 7.67 -7.43 19.60
CA ASP A 273 6.93 -7.72 20.82
C ASP A 273 6.98 -9.24 21.09
N LYS A 274 7.60 -9.59 22.23
CA LYS A 274 7.79 -10.98 22.65
C LYS A 274 6.48 -11.67 23.01
N ALA A 275 5.45 -10.94 23.46
CA ALA A 275 4.18 -11.53 23.87
C ALA A 275 3.37 -12.02 22.67
N ILE A 276 3.36 -11.24 21.59
CA ILE A 276 2.66 -11.59 20.34
C ILE A 276 3.56 -12.24 19.29
N LYS A 277 4.86 -12.38 19.59
CA LYS A 277 5.89 -13.02 18.73
C LYS A 277 5.94 -12.42 17.32
N GLN A 278 5.74 -11.10 17.23
CA GLN A 278 5.76 -10.32 15.97
C GLN A 278 6.06 -8.84 16.26
N TYR A 279 6.21 -8.02 15.22
CA TYR A 279 6.28 -6.57 15.36
C TYR A 279 5.00 -5.97 15.94
N SER A 280 5.15 -5.05 16.90
CA SER A 280 4.04 -4.39 17.59
C SER A 280 3.05 -3.75 16.60
N PRO A 281 1.74 -3.81 16.88
CA PRO A 281 0.71 -3.20 16.03
C PRO A 281 0.95 -1.72 15.72
N ILE A 282 0.35 -1.25 14.63
CA ILE A 282 0.36 0.16 14.25
C ILE A 282 -0.50 0.96 15.23
N GLU A 283 0.12 1.90 15.93
CA GLU A 283 -0.52 2.77 16.93
C GLU A 283 -1.01 4.11 16.32
N GLN A 284 -0.72 4.34 15.04
CA GLN A 284 -1.08 5.54 14.27
C GLN A 284 -0.45 6.83 14.83
N LYS A 285 0.82 6.75 15.25
CA LYS A 285 1.52 7.85 15.92
C LYS A 285 2.21 8.82 14.95
N PHE A 286 2.83 8.31 13.89
CA PHE A 286 3.60 9.13 12.94
C PHE A 286 3.56 8.53 11.54
N CYS A 287 3.71 9.37 10.52
CA CYS A 287 3.68 8.88 9.15
C CYS A 287 4.84 7.92 8.85
N GLY A 288 4.53 6.78 8.23
CA GLY A 288 5.48 5.74 7.89
C GLY A 288 5.69 4.72 9.01
N GLU A 289 5.03 4.86 10.16
CA GLU A 289 4.94 3.80 11.16
C GLU A 289 4.49 2.51 10.47
N ASN A 290 5.26 1.43 10.62
CA ASN A 290 5.07 0.23 9.79
C ASN A 290 5.44 -1.06 10.52
N ARG A 291 4.88 -2.16 10.02
CA ARG A 291 5.25 -3.52 10.41
C ARG A 291 5.02 -4.48 9.26
N TYR A 292 5.77 -5.58 9.28
CA TYR A 292 5.54 -6.70 8.39
C TYR A 292 5.01 -7.90 9.17
N ILE A 293 3.90 -8.48 8.72
CA ILE A 293 3.29 -9.66 9.31
C ILE A 293 3.73 -10.87 8.50
N GLY A 294 4.85 -11.50 8.91
CA GLY A 294 5.52 -12.54 8.12
C GLY A 294 4.65 -13.74 7.78
N VAL A 295 3.85 -14.25 8.71
CA VAL A 295 3.00 -15.44 8.46
C VAL A 295 1.96 -15.20 7.35
N LYS A 296 1.54 -13.95 7.14
CA LYS A 296 0.52 -13.59 6.15
C LYS A 296 1.09 -12.84 4.94
N ASN A 297 2.39 -12.57 4.93
CA ASN A 297 3.06 -11.68 3.97
C ASN A 297 2.36 -10.32 3.80
N ILE A 298 1.90 -9.72 4.91
CA ILE A 298 1.19 -8.44 4.89
C ILE A 298 2.12 -7.32 5.36
N LEU A 299 2.33 -6.32 4.51
CA LEU A 299 2.92 -5.04 4.91
C LEU A 299 1.81 -4.12 5.41
N GLU A 300 1.94 -3.63 6.64
CA GLU A 300 1.04 -2.64 7.23
C GLU A 300 1.78 -1.34 7.49
N PHE A 301 1.17 -0.20 7.15
CA PHE A 301 1.77 1.10 7.43
C PHE A 301 0.75 2.21 7.62
N TYR A 302 1.10 3.19 8.44
CA TYR A 302 0.29 4.37 8.69
C TYR A 302 0.70 5.53 7.79
N ILE A 303 -0.27 6.15 7.13
CA ILE A 303 -0.08 7.36 6.35
C ILE A 303 -0.97 8.49 6.87
N THR A 304 -0.38 9.67 7.07
CA THR A 304 -1.10 10.87 7.54
C THR A 304 -1.34 11.85 6.41
N ALA A 305 -2.23 12.81 6.64
CA ALA A 305 -2.46 13.93 5.73
C ALA A 305 -1.17 14.63 5.30
N ASN A 306 -1.03 14.84 3.99
CA ASN A 306 0.10 15.44 3.28
C ASN A 306 1.44 14.71 3.42
N CYS A 307 1.41 13.43 3.83
CA CYS A 307 2.60 12.59 3.84
C CYS A 307 2.75 11.82 2.53
N GLN A 308 4.00 11.64 2.09
CA GLN A 308 4.37 10.77 0.98
C GLN A 308 5.31 9.67 1.48
N LEU A 309 4.99 8.43 1.13
CA LEU A 309 5.77 7.25 1.45
C LEU A 309 6.17 6.54 0.17
N ARG A 310 7.37 5.98 0.16
CA ARG A 310 7.84 5.08 -0.89
C ARG A 310 8.06 3.70 -0.30
N ILE A 311 7.49 2.69 -0.94
CA ILE A 311 7.64 1.28 -0.60
C ILE A 311 8.55 0.67 -1.65
N GLU A 312 9.53 -0.12 -1.22
CA GLU A 312 10.42 -0.85 -2.13
C GLU A 312 11.00 -2.08 -1.44
N PRO A 313 11.45 -3.10 -2.18
CA PRO A 313 12.18 -4.21 -1.62
C PRO A 313 13.42 -3.73 -0.88
N ARG A 314 13.81 -4.50 0.14
CA ARG A 314 15.02 -4.23 0.90
C ARG A 314 16.18 -4.94 0.24
N ASN A 315 17.35 -4.32 0.28
CA ASN A 315 18.58 -5.05 0.00
C ASN A 315 18.92 -5.87 1.24
N ALA A 316 18.44 -7.10 1.28
CA ALA A 316 18.65 -8.02 2.38
C ALA A 316 18.77 -9.46 1.89
N ILE A 317 19.53 -10.26 2.62
CA ILE A 317 19.54 -11.73 2.48
C ILE A 317 18.39 -12.24 3.32
N GLN A 318 17.43 -12.92 2.70
CA GLN A 318 16.30 -13.50 3.41
C GLN A 318 16.50 -15.00 3.55
N SER A 319 16.50 -15.48 4.79
CA SER A 319 16.73 -16.89 5.07
C SER A 319 15.65 -17.44 6.00
N MET A 320 15.33 -18.71 5.80
CA MET A 320 14.45 -19.50 6.64
C MET A 320 15.26 -20.61 7.27
N VAL A 321 15.13 -20.77 8.59
CA VAL A 321 15.76 -21.85 9.35
C VAL A 321 14.69 -22.56 10.15
N ARG A 322 14.60 -23.87 9.99
CA ARG A 322 13.79 -24.77 10.81
C ARG A 322 14.70 -25.52 11.78
N MET A 323 14.41 -25.40 13.07
CA MET A 323 15.17 -26.02 14.15
C MET A 323 14.32 -27.06 14.87
N GLU A 324 14.98 -28.07 15.43
CA GLU A 324 14.38 -29.04 16.35
C GLU A 324 14.19 -28.43 17.74
N TRP A 325 13.27 -27.46 17.83
CA TRP A 325 12.86 -26.83 19.07
C TRP A 325 11.35 -26.71 19.14
N THR A 326 10.82 -26.77 20.36
CA THR A 326 9.52 -26.22 20.66
C THR A 326 9.60 -24.69 20.78
N MET A 327 8.45 -24.04 20.59
CA MET A 327 8.36 -22.59 20.73
C MET A 327 8.71 -22.12 22.15
N ASP A 328 8.34 -22.88 23.17
CA ASP A 328 8.60 -22.53 24.56
C ASP A 328 10.08 -22.69 24.93
N GLU A 329 10.74 -23.75 24.44
CA GLU A 329 12.19 -23.95 24.61
C GLU A 329 12.99 -22.81 23.96
N PHE A 330 12.63 -22.41 22.74
CA PHE A 330 13.28 -21.29 22.06
C PHE A 330 13.23 -20.01 22.88
N PHE A 331 12.05 -19.63 23.38
CA PHE A 331 11.90 -18.41 24.15
C PHE A 331 12.47 -18.53 25.58
N ALA A 332 12.55 -19.73 26.14
CA ALA A 332 13.25 -20.00 27.40
C ALA A 332 14.77 -19.84 27.26
N ASP A 333 15.37 -20.24 26.13
CA ASP A 333 16.79 -20.07 25.81
C ASP A 333 17.15 -18.63 25.33
N GLY A 334 16.32 -17.63 25.67
CA GLY A 334 16.55 -16.23 25.32
C GLY A 334 16.02 -15.79 23.94
N GLY A 335 15.42 -16.71 23.19
CA GLY A 335 14.63 -16.44 21.99
C GLY A 335 15.38 -15.67 20.90
N THR A 336 14.68 -14.71 20.28
CA THR A 336 15.22 -13.95 19.14
C THR A 336 16.50 -13.18 19.47
N THR A 337 16.74 -12.80 20.72
CA THR A 337 17.97 -12.10 21.11
C THR A 337 19.19 -13.02 21.02
N LYS A 338 19.13 -14.20 21.64
CA LYS A 338 20.24 -15.17 21.60
C LYS A 338 20.47 -15.74 20.21
N PHE A 339 19.41 -15.95 19.45
CA PHE A 339 19.49 -16.30 18.04
C PHE A 339 20.31 -15.27 17.24
N ILE A 340 19.99 -13.97 17.39
CA ILE A 340 20.71 -12.89 16.71
C ILE A 340 22.18 -12.87 17.12
N ASP A 341 22.49 -13.00 18.42
CA ASP A 341 23.87 -12.98 18.93
C ASP A 341 24.70 -14.14 18.37
N ARG A 342 24.13 -15.35 18.34
CA ARG A 342 24.77 -16.55 17.77
C ARG A 342 25.04 -16.39 16.28
N LEU A 343 24.03 -16.00 15.50
CA LEU A 343 24.14 -15.79 14.06
C LEU A 343 25.15 -14.67 13.73
N ALA A 344 25.11 -13.56 14.47
CA ALA A 344 26.07 -12.47 14.33
C ALA A 344 27.51 -12.92 14.63
N GLY A 345 27.70 -13.70 15.69
CA GLY A 345 28.99 -14.28 16.07
C GLY A 345 29.55 -15.22 15.00
N SER A 346 28.72 -16.13 14.49
CA SER A 346 29.14 -17.09 13.46
C SER A 346 29.48 -16.44 12.13
N LEU A 347 28.76 -15.40 11.73
CA LEU A 347 28.99 -14.70 10.45
C LEU A 347 29.99 -13.55 10.56
N GLY A 348 30.43 -13.18 11.78
CA GLY A 348 31.31 -12.03 12.02
C GLY A 348 30.66 -10.69 11.64
N ILE A 349 29.33 -10.58 11.72
CA ILE A 349 28.58 -9.38 11.36
C ILE A 349 27.99 -8.70 12.60
N HIS A 350 27.68 -7.41 12.51
CA HIS A 350 27.09 -6.69 13.63
C HIS A 350 25.61 -7.05 13.81
N ALA A 351 25.19 -7.46 15.01
CA ALA A 351 23.81 -7.88 15.32
C ALA A 351 22.70 -6.92 14.86
N SER A 352 22.98 -5.61 14.73
CA SER A 352 22.00 -4.64 14.23
C SER A 352 21.54 -4.88 12.80
N THR A 353 22.33 -5.59 11.99
CA THR A 353 22.03 -5.92 10.59
C THR A 353 21.05 -7.09 10.48
N ILE A 354 20.87 -7.86 11.55
CA ILE A 354 19.96 -9.01 11.55
C ILE A 354 18.56 -8.57 12.02
N LYS A 355 17.52 -8.98 11.30
CA LYS A 355 16.11 -8.77 11.64
C LYS A 355 15.36 -10.09 11.59
N VAL A 356 14.77 -10.50 12.70
CA VAL A 356 13.81 -11.62 12.71
C VAL A 356 12.47 -11.13 12.16
N VAL A 357 11.97 -11.80 11.12
CA VAL A 357 10.76 -11.46 10.38
C VAL A 357 9.54 -12.17 10.98
N SER A 358 9.67 -13.45 11.30
CA SER A 358 8.61 -14.25 11.93
C SER A 358 9.15 -15.51 12.58
N VAL A 359 8.45 -16.01 13.61
CA VAL A 359 8.69 -17.29 14.26
C VAL A 359 7.35 -18.05 14.36
N PHE A 360 7.28 -19.32 13.91
CA PHE A 360 6.03 -20.10 13.95
C PHE A 360 6.24 -21.60 14.23
N GLU A 361 5.16 -22.27 14.66
CA GLU A 361 5.15 -23.66 15.15
C GLU A 361 4.96 -24.70 14.01
N GLY A 362 5.70 -25.82 14.09
CA GLY A 362 5.73 -26.90 13.10
C GLY A 362 7.08 -27.64 13.04
N SER A 363 7.76 -27.81 14.19
CA SER A 363 9.20 -27.54 14.40
C SER A 363 9.49 -26.04 14.26
N LEU A 364 10.23 -25.43 15.19
CA LEU A 364 10.44 -23.99 15.23
C LEU A 364 11.02 -23.48 13.90
N VAL A 365 10.21 -22.74 13.12
CA VAL A 365 10.68 -22.06 11.91
C VAL A 365 10.89 -20.59 12.20
N LEU A 366 12.08 -20.10 11.86
CA LEU A 366 12.48 -18.71 12.00
C LEU A 366 12.84 -18.14 10.62
N ASN A 367 12.10 -17.12 10.21
CA ASN A 367 12.44 -16.31 9.05
C ASN A 367 13.21 -15.08 9.52
N TYR A 368 14.37 -14.81 8.93
CA TYR A 368 15.17 -13.63 9.24
C TYR A 368 15.76 -13.01 7.99
N GLU A 369 16.23 -11.78 8.17
CA GLU A 369 16.93 -11.00 7.17
C GLU A 369 18.24 -10.48 7.69
N ILE A 370 19.24 -10.43 6.81
CA ILE A 370 20.49 -9.71 7.02
C ILE A 370 20.52 -8.51 6.08
N GLU A 371 20.52 -7.32 6.65
CA GLU A 371 20.58 -6.05 5.93
C GLU A 371 22.01 -5.74 5.50
N THR A 372 22.20 -5.32 4.25
CA THR A 372 23.51 -4.91 3.73
C THR A 372 23.47 -3.53 3.11
N GLU A 373 24.62 -2.86 3.09
CA GLU A 373 24.76 -1.52 2.51
C GLU A 373 24.98 -1.56 0.99
N THR A 374 25.62 -2.62 0.48
CA THR A 374 25.92 -2.81 -0.94
C THR A 374 25.62 -4.24 -1.39
N ASP A 375 25.44 -4.43 -2.70
CA ASP A 375 25.25 -5.76 -3.31
C ASP A 375 26.51 -6.63 -3.12
N GLU A 376 27.70 -6.05 -3.20
CA GLU A 376 28.97 -6.77 -2.96
C GLU A 376 29.08 -7.30 -1.52
N ALA A 377 28.59 -6.53 -0.54
CA ALA A 377 28.54 -6.97 0.85
C ALA A 377 27.48 -8.06 1.05
N LYS A 378 26.36 -7.98 0.31
CA LYS A 378 25.33 -9.01 0.28
C LYS A 378 25.89 -10.34 -0.20
N ASP A 379 26.52 -10.36 -1.37
CA ASP A 379 27.04 -11.58 -1.98
C ASP A 379 28.06 -12.28 -1.06
N LYS A 380 28.98 -11.51 -0.45
CA LYS A 380 29.97 -12.06 0.49
C LYS A 380 29.34 -12.66 1.74
N ILE A 381 28.34 -12.00 2.32
CA ILE A 381 27.66 -12.51 3.51
C ILE A 381 26.83 -13.74 3.15
N GLU A 382 26.20 -13.76 1.98
CA GLU A 382 25.41 -14.89 1.49
C GLU A 382 26.30 -16.13 1.23
N GLU A 383 27.48 -15.95 0.63
CA GLU A 383 28.49 -17.00 0.50
C GLU A 383 28.99 -17.51 1.86
N ALA A 384 29.33 -16.60 2.78
CA ALA A 384 29.79 -16.96 4.12
C ALA A 384 28.70 -17.71 4.90
N GLN A 385 27.45 -17.27 4.80
CA GLN A 385 26.30 -17.90 5.42
C GLN A 385 26.06 -19.31 4.86
N THR A 386 26.05 -19.44 3.54
CA THR A 386 25.88 -20.74 2.86
C THR A 386 26.97 -21.72 3.29
N SER A 387 28.23 -21.25 3.31
CA SER A 387 29.36 -22.06 3.77
C SER A 387 29.24 -22.46 5.24
N ALA A 388 28.85 -21.53 6.12
CA ALA A 388 28.73 -21.79 7.55
C ALA A 388 27.64 -22.83 7.86
N PHE A 389 26.50 -22.75 7.18
CA PHE A 389 25.44 -23.76 7.29
C PHE A 389 25.86 -25.10 6.69
N ALA A 390 26.43 -25.11 5.47
CA ALA A 390 26.81 -26.33 4.78
C ALA A 390 27.98 -27.07 5.45
N THR A 391 28.80 -26.37 6.24
CA THR A 391 29.90 -26.96 7.01
C THR A 391 29.55 -27.24 8.47
N GLY A 392 28.35 -26.91 8.93
CA GLY A 392 27.95 -27.06 10.33
C GLY A 392 28.70 -26.15 11.30
N SER A 393 29.39 -25.11 10.81
CA SER A 393 30.16 -24.19 11.66
C SER A 393 29.28 -23.15 12.38
N ILE A 394 27.97 -23.18 12.14
CA ILE A 394 26.99 -22.29 12.73
C ILE A 394 26.19 -23.02 13.81
N ASP A 395 26.24 -22.50 15.03
CA ASP A 395 25.44 -22.98 16.14
C ASP A 395 24.34 -21.96 16.45
N LEU A 396 23.07 -22.37 16.30
CA LEU A 396 21.91 -21.54 16.63
C LEU A 396 21.25 -21.95 17.96
N GLY A 397 21.81 -22.94 18.65
CA GLY A 397 21.35 -23.49 19.93
C GLY A 397 20.49 -24.76 19.82
N ALA A 398 20.19 -25.19 18.60
CA ALA A 398 19.43 -26.41 18.32
C ALA A 398 19.86 -27.06 17.00
N PRO A 399 19.64 -28.38 16.83
CA PRO A 399 19.84 -29.06 15.57
C PRO A 399 19.03 -28.43 14.43
N LEU A 400 19.66 -28.28 13.28
CA LEU A 400 19.06 -27.68 12.07
C LEU A 400 18.39 -28.76 11.24
N LEU A 401 17.10 -28.57 10.92
CA LEU A 401 16.33 -29.50 10.10
C LEU A 401 16.27 -29.03 8.65
N ASP A 402 15.93 -27.76 8.42
CA ASP A 402 15.85 -27.17 7.08
C ASP A 402 16.44 -25.77 7.11
N VAL A 403 17.20 -25.40 6.08
CA VAL A 403 17.71 -24.03 5.91
C VAL A 403 17.60 -23.65 4.44
N SER A 404 16.99 -22.51 4.15
CA SER A 404 16.97 -21.94 2.81
C SER A 404 17.36 -20.46 2.84
N SER A 405 18.02 -20.01 1.77
CA SER A 405 18.30 -18.60 1.52
C SER A 405 17.72 -18.24 0.15
N GLY A 406 16.74 -17.34 0.13
CA GLY A 406 15.90 -17.12 -1.06
C GLY A 406 15.27 -18.43 -1.56
N ASP A 407 15.50 -18.77 -2.83
CA ASP A 407 15.00 -19.99 -3.48
C ASP A 407 15.98 -21.18 -3.38
N VAL A 408 17.12 -21.01 -2.70
CA VAL A 408 18.16 -22.04 -2.58
C VAL A 408 18.01 -22.79 -1.26
N SER A 409 17.83 -24.12 -1.34
CA SER A 409 17.86 -24.99 -0.16
C SER A 409 19.30 -25.35 0.21
N ILE A 410 19.72 -24.95 1.40
CA ILE A 410 21.07 -25.20 1.94
C ILE A 410 21.10 -26.50 2.73
N ILE A 411 20.07 -26.74 3.56
CA ILE A 411 19.87 -27.97 4.34
C ILE A 411 18.43 -28.41 4.11
N THR A 412 18.23 -29.69 3.82
CA THR A 412 16.91 -30.32 3.70
C THR A 412 16.89 -31.60 4.54
N ASP A 413 15.94 -31.71 5.47
CA ASP A 413 15.82 -32.86 6.37
C ASP A 413 17.14 -33.26 7.06
N GLY A 414 17.86 -32.27 7.60
CA GLY A 414 19.13 -32.46 8.31
C GLY A 414 20.33 -32.82 7.42
N ILE A 415 20.17 -32.79 6.09
CA ILE A 415 21.23 -33.08 5.11
C ILE A 415 21.59 -31.82 4.33
N VAL A 416 22.89 -31.57 4.16
CA VAL A 416 23.39 -30.48 3.31
C VAL A 416 22.98 -30.70 1.85
N SER A 417 22.26 -29.74 1.28
CA SER A 417 21.78 -29.70 -0.10
C SER A 417 22.35 -28.53 -0.92
N ALA A 418 23.19 -27.69 -0.31
CA ALA A 418 23.76 -26.51 -0.96
C ALA A 418 24.58 -26.87 -2.22
N PRO A 419 24.41 -26.14 -3.34
CA PRO A 419 25.24 -26.33 -4.54
C PRO A 419 26.74 -26.16 -4.24
N GLY A 420 27.56 -27.11 -4.70
CA GLY A 420 29.02 -27.08 -4.50
C GLY A 420 29.51 -27.71 -3.20
N PHE A 421 28.61 -28.16 -2.31
CA PHE A 421 28.95 -28.90 -1.10
C PHE A 421 28.59 -30.38 -1.23
N LYS A 422 29.30 -31.24 -0.52
CA LYS A 422 28.95 -32.67 -0.45
C LYS A 422 27.76 -32.85 0.50
N PRO A 423 26.79 -33.72 0.18
CA PRO A 423 25.73 -34.08 1.10
C PRO A 423 26.31 -34.72 2.36
N VAL A 424 26.13 -34.04 3.50
CA VAL A 424 26.57 -34.46 4.83
C VAL A 424 25.37 -34.38 5.76
N VAL A 425 25.20 -35.39 6.61
CA VAL A 425 24.15 -35.39 7.65
C VAL A 425 24.65 -34.55 8.83
N ILE A 426 24.01 -33.41 9.06
CA ILE A 426 24.30 -32.52 10.18
C ILE A 426 23.33 -32.73 11.36
N THR A 427 22.12 -33.22 11.10
CA THR A 427 21.11 -33.56 12.10
C THR A 427 20.47 -34.89 11.71
N GLN A 428 20.44 -35.86 12.62
CA GLN A 428 19.82 -37.14 12.35
C GLN A 428 18.30 -37.06 12.61
N THR A 429 17.50 -37.45 11.63
CA THR A 429 16.02 -37.47 11.67
C THR A 429 15.53 -38.89 11.41
N GLU A 430 14.27 -39.17 11.74
CA GLU A 430 13.67 -40.49 11.45
C GLU A 430 13.68 -40.81 9.95
N THR A 431 13.54 -39.79 9.11
CA THR A 431 13.49 -39.90 7.64
C THR A 431 14.87 -40.03 7.00
N ASN A 432 15.92 -39.48 7.63
CA ASN A 432 17.30 -39.59 7.13
C ASN A 432 18.15 -40.68 7.82
N ALA A 433 17.59 -41.44 8.77
CA ALA A 433 18.29 -42.44 9.56
C ALA A 433 19.02 -43.53 8.74
N ASN A 434 18.61 -43.76 7.49
CA ASN A 434 19.21 -44.73 6.56
C ASN A 434 20.10 -44.06 5.49
N HIS A 435 20.40 -42.78 5.61
CA HIS A 435 21.23 -42.06 4.65
C HIS A 435 22.69 -42.56 4.75
N ASN A 436 23.03 -43.53 3.90
CA ASN A 436 24.40 -44.01 3.73
C ASN A 436 25.23 -42.93 3.02
N SER A 437 25.74 -41.93 3.75
CA SER A 437 26.86 -41.15 3.26
C SER A 437 28.02 -42.12 3.05
N GLY A 438 28.57 -42.17 1.84
CA GLY A 438 29.81 -42.89 1.56
C GLY A 438 31.02 -42.23 2.22
N SER A 439 31.00 -42.10 3.54
CA SER A 439 32.07 -41.75 4.48
C SER A 439 31.42 -41.50 5.85
N ASN A 440 32.13 -41.86 6.92
CA ASN A 440 31.79 -41.62 8.32
C ASN A 440 31.82 -40.12 8.69
N ASP A 441 31.30 -39.24 7.86
CA ASP A 441 31.22 -37.81 8.13
C ASP A 441 29.85 -37.50 8.77
N VAL A 442 29.58 -38.07 9.94
CA VAL A 442 28.58 -37.50 10.85
C VAL A 442 29.27 -36.32 11.51
N PHE A 443 28.80 -35.10 11.23
CA PHE A 443 29.38 -33.90 11.82
C PHE A 443 29.13 -33.92 13.34
N ASN A 444 30.20 -34.03 14.13
CA ASN A 444 30.12 -33.90 15.57
C ASN A 444 30.25 -32.41 15.89
N PRO A 445 29.23 -31.73 16.45
CA PRO A 445 29.33 -30.33 16.78
C PRO A 445 30.53 -30.12 17.70
N ILE A 446 31.35 -29.11 17.39
CA ILE A 446 32.47 -28.71 18.23
C ILE A 446 31.87 -28.27 19.56
N ASP A 447 32.23 -28.97 20.63
CA ASP A 447 31.94 -28.61 22.01
C ASP A 447 32.73 -27.32 22.34
N ILE A 448 32.13 -26.16 22.09
CA ILE A 448 32.69 -24.87 22.49
C ILE A 448 32.09 -24.51 23.85
N SER A 449 32.58 -25.17 24.89
CA SER A 449 32.35 -24.82 26.30
C SER A 449 32.99 -23.48 26.67
#